data_AF-A0A7W9F497-F1
#
_entry.id   AF-A0A7W9F497-F1
#
_cell.length_a   1.000
_cell.length_b   1.000
_cell.length_c   1.000
_cell.angle_alpha   90.00
_cell.angle_beta   90.00
_cell.angle_gamma   90.00
#
_symmetry.space_group_name_H-M   'P 1'
#
loop_
_entity.id
_entity.type
_entity.pdbx_description
1 polymer ?
#
loop_
_entity_poly.entity_id
_entity_poly.type
_entity_poly.pdbx_seq_one_letter_code
_entity_poly.pdbx_strand_id
1 'polypeptide(L)'
;MSPGHRLYLHGHLFCAIDLVNGATIAQQPVDEVAYYHVEVESHDALIANGLPAETFLDVGNRLGFDHGLVTPLRPQLDAAGNEIAFAPTDRSGALLRRVRTEALAIATAMGWTRGHDPRITLTTDGQVAQAQTIDGRLHFHLAESSSVVTIRSAAAVRGGIYPAVTDTRRLGFQIFDLTVDGEQVDLTSEIFAAGTHGVESDGATAWRWTDGAAELRFARPVQHIAITPGELPTVLVPARADRAVAA
;
A
#
# COMPACT_ATOMS: atom_id res chain seq x y z
N MET A 1 -15.37 -3.97 0.73
CA MET A 1 -15.61 -3.31 -0.59
C MET A 1 -14.31 -3.35 -1.38
N SER A 2 -14.34 -3.41 -2.72
CA SER A 2 -13.12 -3.36 -3.54
C SER A 2 -12.38 -2.02 -3.37
N PRO A 3 -11.07 -1.98 -3.65
CA PRO A 3 -10.29 -0.75 -3.66
C PRO A 3 -10.89 0.35 -4.56
N GLY A 4 -11.40 0.01 -5.74
CA GLY A 4 -11.98 0.96 -6.68
C GLY A 4 -13.45 1.30 -6.48
N HIS A 5 -14.15 0.65 -5.53
CA HIS A 5 -15.55 0.96 -5.25
C HIS A 5 -15.69 2.39 -4.71
N ARG A 6 -16.71 3.12 -5.17
CA ARG A 6 -16.89 4.53 -4.85
C ARG A 6 -17.86 4.74 -3.69
N LEU A 7 -17.48 5.63 -2.77
CA LEU A 7 -18.31 6.11 -1.67
C LEU A 7 -18.82 7.52 -1.99
N TYR A 8 -20.07 7.80 -1.66
CA TYR A 8 -20.70 9.09 -1.87
C TYR A 8 -20.64 9.95 -0.61
N LEU A 9 -19.80 10.97 -0.62
CA LEU A 9 -19.53 11.85 0.51
C LEU A 9 -19.52 13.30 0.01
N HIS A 10 -20.11 14.24 0.76
CA HIS A 10 -20.11 15.68 0.41
C HIS A 10 -20.51 15.97 -1.06
N GLY A 11 -21.48 15.21 -1.59
CA GLY A 11 -21.95 15.40 -2.97
C GLY A 11 -21.04 14.81 -4.07
N HIS A 12 -19.99 14.07 -3.71
CA HIS A 12 -18.97 13.56 -4.63
C HIS A 12 -18.69 12.09 -4.41
N LEU A 13 -18.14 11.44 -5.44
CA LEU A 13 -17.70 10.05 -5.39
C LEU A 13 -16.19 9.96 -5.16
N PHE A 14 -15.79 9.09 -4.24
CA PHE A 14 -14.39 8.82 -3.88
C PHE A 14 -14.12 7.32 -3.90
N CYS A 15 -13.05 6.86 -4.54
CA CYS A 15 -12.67 5.47 -4.46
C CYS A 15 -12.21 5.12 -3.03
N ALA A 16 -12.60 3.96 -2.52
CA ALA A 16 -12.24 3.51 -1.18
C ALA A 16 -10.72 3.51 -0.94
N ILE A 17 -9.93 3.13 -1.95
CA ILE A 17 -8.46 3.12 -1.88
C ILE A 17 -7.87 4.51 -1.63
N ASP A 18 -8.51 5.56 -2.13
CA ASP A 18 -8.04 6.94 -1.96
C ASP A 18 -8.23 7.43 -0.52
N LEU A 19 -9.04 6.74 0.29
CA LEU A 19 -9.31 7.09 1.69
C LEU A 19 -8.50 6.25 2.68
N VAL A 20 -7.74 5.25 2.21
CA VAL A 20 -6.94 4.37 3.07
C VAL A 20 -5.90 5.19 3.85
N ASN A 21 -5.95 5.07 5.17
CA ASN A 21 -5.02 5.71 6.10
C ASN A 21 -4.13 4.69 6.86
N GLY A 22 -4.35 3.39 6.63
CA GLY A 22 -3.58 2.31 7.24
C GLY A 22 -3.91 2.04 8.72
N ALA A 23 -4.88 2.77 9.28
CA ALA A 23 -5.36 2.62 10.64
C ALA A 23 -6.86 2.30 10.62
N THR A 24 -7.72 3.33 10.72
CA THR A 24 -9.19 3.17 10.76
C THR A 24 -9.78 2.81 9.40
N ILE A 25 -9.07 3.08 8.30
CA ILE A 25 -9.40 2.64 6.95
C ILE A 25 -8.17 1.92 6.40
N ALA A 26 -8.25 0.60 6.32
CA ALA A 26 -7.14 -0.26 5.91
C ALA A 26 -7.61 -1.36 4.96
N GLN A 27 -6.72 -1.78 4.06
CA GLN A 27 -6.93 -2.99 3.28
C GLN A 27 -6.67 -4.19 4.17
N GLN A 28 -7.60 -5.15 4.17
CA GLN A 28 -7.44 -6.40 4.89
C GLN A 28 -7.14 -7.53 3.89
N PRO A 29 -6.08 -8.32 4.11
CA PRO A 29 -5.86 -9.52 3.32
C PRO A 29 -6.98 -10.51 3.62
N VAL A 30 -7.63 -10.98 2.57
CA VAL A 30 -8.66 -12.02 2.62
C VAL A 30 -8.35 -13.04 1.53
N ASP A 31 -8.47 -14.33 1.86
CA ASP A 31 -8.20 -15.41 0.90
C ASP A 31 -9.31 -15.53 -0.14
N GLU A 32 -10.54 -15.21 0.28
CA GLU A 32 -11.73 -15.25 -0.55
C GLU A 32 -12.61 -14.04 -0.27
N VAL A 33 -13.24 -13.52 -1.33
CA VAL A 33 -14.20 -12.40 -1.25
C VAL A 33 -15.37 -12.67 -2.18
N ALA A 34 -16.59 -12.53 -1.65
CA ALA A 34 -17.80 -12.51 -2.45
C ALA A 34 -18.07 -11.07 -2.92
N TYR A 35 -18.17 -10.87 -4.23
CA TYR A 35 -18.50 -9.59 -4.83
C TYR A 35 -19.99 -9.52 -5.17
N TYR A 36 -20.67 -8.52 -4.60
CA TYR A 36 -22.05 -8.20 -4.92
C TYR A 36 -22.11 -6.78 -5.47
N HIS A 37 -22.69 -6.63 -6.65
CA HIS A 37 -23.02 -5.36 -7.26
C HIS A 37 -24.54 -5.22 -7.33
N VAL A 38 -25.04 -4.06 -6.91
CA VAL A 38 -26.48 -3.78 -6.86
C VAL A 38 -26.77 -2.73 -7.91
N GLU A 39 -27.48 -3.14 -8.97
CA GLU A 39 -27.99 -2.24 -10.01
C GLU A 39 -29.40 -1.78 -9.62
N VAL A 40 -29.70 -0.51 -9.91
CA VAL A 40 -30.99 0.13 -9.67
C VAL A 40 -31.44 0.84 -10.95
N GLU A 41 -32.72 1.23 -11.04
CA GLU A 41 -33.30 1.84 -12.25
C GLU A 41 -32.55 3.09 -12.74
N SER A 42 -32.04 3.89 -11.80
CA SER A 42 -31.19 5.05 -12.09
C SER A 42 -29.96 4.97 -11.21
N HIS A 43 -28.78 5.06 -11.81
CA HIS A 43 -27.51 5.05 -11.09
C HIS A 43 -27.53 6.08 -9.95
N ASP A 44 -27.28 5.63 -8.73
CA ASP A 44 -27.39 6.41 -7.49
C ASP A 44 -26.48 5.82 -6.37
N ALA A 45 -26.57 6.35 -5.16
CA ALA A 45 -26.02 5.74 -3.96
C ALA A 45 -27.05 4.90 -3.20
N LEU A 46 -26.59 3.81 -2.58
CA LEU A 46 -27.33 3.07 -1.56
C LEU A 46 -26.57 3.10 -0.23
N ILE A 47 -27.24 2.76 0.87
CA ILE A 47 -26.57 2.62 2.17
C ILE A 47 -26.04 1.19 2.31
N ALA A 48 -24.71 1.05 2.36
CA ALA A 48 -24.01 -0.19 2.65
C ALA A 48 -23.23 -0.06 3.97
N ASN A 49 -23.54 -0.90 4.96
CA ASN A 49 -22.91 -0.85 6.29
C ASN A 49 -22.90 0.56 6.93
N GLY A 50 -23.97 1.33 6.72
CA GLY A 50 -24.11 2.67 7.28
C GLY A 50 -23.43 3.79 6.47
N LEU A 51 -22.86 3.49 5.30
CA LEU A 51 -22.22 4.48 4.42
C LEU A 51 -22.91 4.54 3.06
N PRO A 52 -23.13 5.73 2.48
CA PRO A 52 -23.55 5.86 1.09
C PRO A 52 -22.45 5.34 0.14
N ALA A 53 -22.78 4.29 -0.60
CA ALA A 53 -21.91 3.62 -1.55
C ALA A 53 -22.56 3.62 -2.94
N GLU A 54 -21.74 3.73 -3.97
CA GLU A 54 -22.20 3.75 -5.35
C GLU A 54 -22.90 2.44 -5.73
N THR A 55 -24.04 2.55 -6.40
CA THR A 55 -24.68 1.42 -7.08
C THR A 55 -23.88 1.00 -8.32
N PHE A 56 -24.23 -0.13 -8.93
CA PHE A 56 -23.54 -0.58 -10.13
C PHE A 56 -23.76 0.40 -11.30
N LEU A 57 -22.65 0.82 -11.93
CA LEU A 57 -22.64 1.53 -13.20
C LEU A 57 -22.15 0.58 -14.29
N ASP A 58 -23.00 0.27 -15.26
CA ASP A 58 -22.66 -0.64 -16.35
C ASP A 58 -21.75 0.02 -17.39
N VAL A 59 -20.47 0.09 -17.08
CA VAL A 59 -19.44 0.59 -18.01
C VAL A 59 -18.97 -0.48 -19.01
N GLY A 60 -19.81 -1.47 -19.31
CA GLY A 60 -19.45 -2.61 -20.15
C GLY A 60 -18.65 -3.70 -19.41
N ASN A 61 -18.66 -3.67 -18.08
CA ASN A 61 -17.95 -4.64 -17.24
C ASN A 61 -18.86 -5.72 -16.63
N ARG A 62 -20.15 -5.76 -17.03
CA ARG A 62 -21.13 -6.74 -16.53
C ARG A 62 -20.68 -8.20 -16.67
N LEU A 63 -19.94 -8.55 -17.72
CA LEU A 63 -19.38 -9.90 -17.92
C LEU A 63 -18.39 -10.33 -16.82
N GLY A 64 -17.81 -9.38 -16.08
CA GLY A 64 -16.99 -9.69 -14.90
C GLY A 64 -17.79 -10.19 -13.69
N PHE A 65 -19.12 -10.01 -13.72
CA PHE A 65 -20.05 -10.33 -12.64
C PHE A 65 -21.11 -11.36 -13.04
N ASP A 66 -21.13 -11.76 -14.31
CA ASP A 66 -22.02 -12.82 -14.76
C ASP A 66 -21.46 -14.18 -14.34
N HIS A 67 -22.25 -14.96 -13.60
CA HIS A 67 -21.90 -16.32 -13.19
C HIS A 67 -22.10 -17.34 -14.33
N GLY A 68 -22.14 -16.87 -15.59
CA GLY A 68 -22.30 -17.68 -16.79
C GLY A 68 -21.07 -18.52 -17.16
N LEU A 69 -21.13 -19.17 -18.32
CA LEU A 69 -20.13 -20.14 -18.80
C LEU A 69 -18.72 -19.57 -19.05
N VAL A 70 -18.57 -18.24 -19.12
CA VAL A 70 -17.29 -17.58 -19.43
C VAL A 70 -17.04 -16.45 -18.44
N THR A 71 -16.20 -16.72 -17.44
CA THR A 71 -15.62 -15.69 -16.58
C THR A 71 -14.27 -15.26 -17.16
N PRO A 72 -14.03 -13.96 -17.41
CA PRO A 72 -12.73 -13.50 -17.89
C PRO A 72 -11.65 -13.78 -16.83
N LEU A 73 -10.45 -14.17 -17.28
CA LEU A 73 -9.29 -14.44 -16.40
C LEU A 73 -8.87 -13.21 -15.56
N ARG A 74 -9.23 -12.01 -16.03
CA ARG A 74 -9.02 -10.73 -15.35
C ARG A 74 -10.31 -9.90 -15.49
N PRO A 75 -11.33 -10.12 -14.65
CA PRO A 75 -12.55 -9.34 -14.72
C PRO A 75 -12.25 -7.89 -14.38
N GLN A 76 -12.84 -6.96 -15.12
CA GLN A 76 -12.77 -5.55 -14.81
C GLN A 76 -13.80 -5.24 -13.73
N LEU A 77 -13.39 -5.29 -12.45
CA LEU A 77 -14.34 -5.17 -11.35
C LEU A 77 -14.71 -3.72 -11.01
N ASP A 78 -13.89 -2.76 -11.41
CA ASP A 78 -14.12 -1.35 -11.13
C ASP A 78 -14.67 -0.62 -12.36
N ALA A 79 -15.45 0.44 -12.10
CA ALA A 79 -15.97 1.28 -13.16
C ALA A 79 -14.82 2.00 -13.91
N ALA A 80 -14.51 1.58 -15.13
CA ALA A 80 -13.71 2.35 -16.07
C ALA A 80 -14.52 2.52 -17.36
N GLY A 81 -15.06 3.73 -17.56
CA GLY A 81 -15.88 4.05 -18.72
C GLY A 81 -16.19 5.55 -18.78
N ASN A 82 -16.74 5.97 -19.92
CA ASN A 82 -17.14 7.35 -20.21
C ASN A 82 -18.58 7.67 -19.78
N GLU A 83 -19.24 6.75 -19.06
CA GLU A 83 -20.58 6.98 -18.54
C GLU A 83 -20.57 8.02 -17.41
N ILE A 84 -21.60 8.84 -17.39
CA ILE A 84 -21.74 9.93 -16.42
C ILE A 84 -22.23 9.31 -15.10
N ALA A 85 -21.33 9.21 -14.13
CA ALA A 85 -21.72 8.86 -12.77
C ALA A 85 -22.75 9.86 -12.23
N PHE A 86 -23.62 9.42 -11.30
CA PHE A 86 -24.71 10.25 -10.77
C PHE A 86 -24.22 11.47 -9.98
N ALA A 87 -22.94 11.45 -9.58
CA ALA A 87 -22.25 12.53 -8.91
C ALA A 87 -20.82 12.70 -9.46
N PRO A 88 -20.25 13.91 -9.38
CA PRO A 88 -18.86 14.15 -9.78
C PRO A 88 -17.88 13.32 -8.95
N THR A 89 -16.82 12.83 -9.60
CA THR A 89 -15.73 12.13 -8.91
C THR A 89 -14.61 13.12 -8.58
N ASP A 90 -14.09 13.09 -7.36
CA ASP A 90 -12.89 13.86 -6.99
C ASP A 90 -11.75 12.90 -6.58
N ARG A 91 -10.70 12.84 -7.41
CA ARG A 91 -9.54 11.95 -7.20
C ARG A 91 -8.27 12.65 -6.69
N SER A 92 -8.24 13.99 -6.65
CA SER A 92 -7.02 14.75 -6.28
C SER A 92 -7.28 16.19 -5.83
N GLY A 93 -8.54 16.62 -5.85
CA GLY A 93 -9.02 17.96 -5.57
C GLY A 93 -9.20 18.25 -4.09
N ALA A 94 -9.78 19.43 -3.82
CA ALA A 94 -9.93 19.95 -2.47
C ALA A 94 -10.88 19.13 -1.60
N LEU A 95 -11.87 18.45 -2.18
CA LEU A 95 -12.81 17.65 -1.41
C LEU A 95 -12.18 16.34 -0.96
N LEU A 96 -11.36 15.69 -1.80
CA LEU A 96 -10.59 14.54 -1.34
C LEU A 96 -9.68 14.89 -0.16
N ARG A 97 -8.99 16.04 -0.23
CA ARG A 97 -8.16 16.53 0.90
C ARG A 97 -8.98 16.75 2.16
N ARG A 98 -10.19 17.31 2.02
CA ARG A 98 -11.11 17.51 3.13
C ARG A 98 -11.53 16.18 3.76
N VAL A 99 -12.00 15.22 2.95
CA VAL A 99 -12.44 13.89 3.44
C VAL A 99 -11.29 13.17 4.13
N ARG A 100 -10.07 13.18 3.56
CA ARG A 100 -8.88 12.61 4.21
C ARG A 100 -8.55 13.29 5.55
N THR A 101 -8.75 14.61 5.63
CA THR A 101 -8.55 15.37 6.88
C THR A 101 -9.56 14.95 7.95
N GLU A 102 -10.84 14.80 7.56
CA GLU A 102 -11.90 14.31 8.46
C GLU A 102 -11.61 12.88 8.93
N ALA A 103 -11.23 11.97 8.03
CA ALA A 103 -10.87 10.59 8.36
C ALA A 103 -9.65 10.51 9.30
N LEU A 104 -8.64 11.37 9.09
CA LEU A 104 -7.48 11.45 9.98
C LEU A 104 -7.85 11.99 11.37
N ALA A 105 -8.73 12.99 11.44
CA ALA A 105 -9.22 13.51 12.73
C ALA A 105 -9.96 12.43 13.53
N ILE A 106 -10.76 11.60 12.85
CA ILE A 106 -11.40 10.42 13.46
C ILE A 106 -10.35 9.44 13.98
N ALA A 107 -9.33 9.11 13.16
CA ALA A 107 -8.25 8.23 13.60
C ALA A 107 -7.54 8.78 14.84
N THR A 108 -7.24 10.09 14.87
CA THR A 108 -6.64 10.73 16.05
C THR A 108 -7.52 10.67 17.29
N ALA A 109 -8.83 10.93 17.14
CA ALA A 109 -9.78 10.79 18.24
C ALA A 109 -9.87 9.34 18.76
N MET A 110 -9.63 8.35 17.89
CA MET A 110 -9.54 6.93 18.24
C MET A 110 -8.16 6.51 18.79
N GLY A 111 -7.27 7.47 19.06
CA GLY A 111 -5.97 7.21 19.67
C GLY A 111 -4.86 6.83 18.68
N TRP A 112 -4.98 7.17 17.40
CA TRP A 112 -3.90 7.00 16.42
C TRP A 112 -3.08 8.28 16.26
N THR A 113 -1.76 8.15 16.19
CA THR A 113 -0.83 9.25 15.94
C THR A 113 0.10 8.93 14.78
N ARG A 114 0.64 9.97 14.14
CA ARG A 114 1.72 9.80 13.18
C ARG A 114 3.00 9.36 13.91
N GLY A 115 3.72 8.43 13.31
CA GLY A 115 5.01 7.96 13.81
C GLY A 115 5.75 7.15 12.76
N HIS A 116 6.82 6.49 13.20
CA HIS A 116 7.62 5.58 12.38
C HIS A 116 7.71 4.22 13.07
N ASP A 117 7.68 3.15 12.30
CA ASP A 117 8.09 1.83 12.75
C ASP A 117 9.43 1.50 12.08
N PRO A 118 10.56 1.59 12.81
CA PRO A 118 11.89 1.41 12.23
C PRO A 118 12.21 -0.05 11.94
N ARG A 119 11.31 -1.00 12.26
CA ARG A 119 11.57 -2.42 12.04
C ARG A 119 11.61 -2.73 10.55
N ILE A 120 12.80 -3.11 10.10
CA ILE A 120 13.06 -3.68 8.79
C ILE A 120 13.65 -5.06 9.01
N THR A 121 13.07 -6.07 8.36
CA THR A 121 13.48 -7.47 8.49
C THR A 121 13.59 -8.10 7.12
N LEU A 122 14.44 -9.10 6.97
CA LEU A 122 14.41 -9.98 5.80
C LEU A 122 13.67 -11.26 6.15
N THR A 123 12.80 -11.72 5.27
CA THR A 123 12.15 -13.03 5.39
C THR A 123 12.53 -13.92 4.23
N THR A 124 12.89 -15.16 4.54
CA THR A 124 13.10 -16.26 3.60
C THR A 124 12.10 -17.37 3.93
N ASP A 125 12.18 -18.53 3.26
CA ASP A 125 11.29 -19.68 3.53
C ASP A 125 11.38 -20.12 5.00
N GLY A 126 10.43 -19.62 5.81
CA GLY A 126 10.28 -19.95 7.23
C GLY A 126 11.19 -19.21 8.21
N GLN A 127 12.07 -18.30 7.76
CA GLN A 127 12.99 -17.59 8.65
C GLN A 127 12.88 -16.07 8.53
N VAL A 128 13.18 -15.38 9.65
CA VAL A 128 13.23 -13.92 9.74
C VAL A 128 14.60 -13.50 10.24
N ALA A 129 15.34 -12.75 9.41
CA ALA A 129 16.58 -12.11 9.80
C ALA A 129 16.31 -10.66 10.24
N GLN A 130 16.80 -10.32 11.44
CA GLN A 130 16.76 -8.96 11.97
C GLN A 130 17.96 -8.15 11.48
N ALA A 131 17.79 -6.84 11.35
CA ALA A 131 18.87 -5.94 11.02
C ALA A 131 19.81 -5.73 12.23
N GLN A 132 21.10 -5.68 11.97
CA GLN A 132 22.09 -5.02 12.82
C GLN A 132 22.46 -3.69 12.18
N THR A 133 22.36 -2.59 12.93
CA THR A 133 22.75 -1.28 12.42
C THR A 133 24.22 -1.04 12.70
N ILE A 134 25.01 -0.84 11.63
CA ILE A 134 26.45 -0.55 11.69
C ILE A 134 26.72 0.63 10.76
N ASP A 135 27.28 1.72 11.28
CA ASP A 135 27.59 2.94 10.52
C ASP A 135 26.44 3.48 9.65
N GLY A 136 25.21 3.38 10.17
CA GLY A 136 24.01 3.84 9.47
C GLY A 136 23.48 2.88 8.39
N ARG A 137 24.14 1.74 8.16
CA ARG A 137 23.65 0.66 7.28
C ARG A 137 22.96 -0.43 8.09
N LEU A 138 21.97 -1.06 7.47
CA LEU A 138 21.28 -2.23 7.99
C LEU A 138 21.93 -3.50 7.43
N HIS A 139 22.57 -4.27 8.30
CA HIS A 139 23.21 -5.53 7.95
C HIS A 139 22.33 -6.71 8.37
N PHE A 140 22.13 -7.64 7.45
CA PHE A 140 21.32 -8.83 7.66
C PHE A 140 22.13 -10.06 7.33
N HIS A 141 22.15 -11.01 8.26
CA HIS A 141 22.73 -12.33 8.04
C HIS A 141 21.61 -13.36 8.01
N LEU A 142 21.51 -14.09 6.90
CA LEU A 142 20.57 -15.19 6.75
C LEU A 142 21.16 -16.45 7.40
N ALA A 143 20.38 -17.14 8.24
CA ALA A 143 20.86 -18.36 8.87
C ALA A 143 21.11 -19.47 7.83
N GLU A 144 20.28 -19.51 6.79
CA GLU A 144 20.48 -20.35 5.60
C GLU A 144 20.52 -19.46 4.35
N SER A 145 21.44 -19.75 3.43
CA SER A 145 21.56 -18.99 2.19
C SER A 145 20.29 -19.15 1.34
N SER A 146 19.79 -18.07 0.75
CA SER A 146 18.56 -18.10 -0.06
C SER A 146 18.73 -17.33 -1.37
N SER A 147 18.08 -17.81 -2.43
CA SER A 147 17.97 -17.08 -3.71
C SER A 147 16.76 -16.14 -3.76
N VAL A 148 15.84 -16.23 -2.80
CA VAL A 148 14.65 -15.37 -2.71
C VAL A 148 14.57 -14.81 -1.30
N VAL A 149 14.52 -13.48 -1.19
CA VAL A 149 14.47 -12.78 0.09
C VAL A 149 13.43 -11.67 0.00
N THR A 150 12.52 -11.58 0.97
CA THR A 150 11.58 -10.46 1.05
C THR A 150 12.02 -9.48 2.14
N ILE A 151 12.29 -8.25 1.76
CA ILE A 151 12.47 -7.13 2.70
C ILE A 151 11.08 -6.69 3.19
N ARG A 152 10.86 -6.78 4.49
CA ARG A 152 9.62 -6.35 5.15
C ARG A 152 9.85 -5.11 5.99
N SER A 153 8.92 -4.17 5.88
CA SER A 153 8.88 -2.95 6.68
C SER A 153 7.44 -2.49 6.85
N ALA A 154 7.20 -1.57 7.79
CA ALA A 154 5.97 -0.80 7.75
C ALA A 154 5.90 0.00 6.45
N ALA A 155 4.69 0.24 5.94
CA ALA A 155 4.49 1.01 4.72
C ALA A 155 3.07 1.58 4.68
N ALA A 156 2.94 2.77 4.10
CA ALA A 156 1.67 3.49 4.00
C ALA A 156 1.54 4.23 2.66
N VAL A 157 0.29 4.51 2.29
CA VAL A 157 0.00 5.49 1.26
C VAL A 157 0.09 6.88 1.89
N ARG A 158 0.98 7.73 1.40
CA ARG A 158 1.27 9.03 2.03
C ARG A 158 0.04 9.93 2.09
N GLY A 159 -0.86 9.87 1.11
CA GLY A 159 -2.12 10.61 1.11
C GLY A 159 -3.02 10.35 2.33
N GLY A 160 -2.99 9.13 2.88
CA GLY A 160 -3.72 8.78 4.10
C GLY A 160 -3.12 9.35 5.39
N ILE A 161 -1.86 9.77 5.34
CA ILE A 161 -1.12 10.37 6.45
C ILE A 161 -1.10 11.89 6.33
N TYR A 162 -0.87 12.38 5.10
CA TYR A 162 -0.75 13.77 4.72
C TYR A 162 -1.83 14.08 3.67
N PRO A 163 -2.99 14.63 4.06
CA PRO A 163 -4.15 14.76 3.18
C PRO A 163 -3.90 15.47 1.85
N ALA A 164 -2.92 16.39 1.81
CA ALA A 164 -2.56 17.13 0.61
C ALA A 164 -1.66 16.37 -0.38
N VAL A 165 -1.07 15.25 0.02
CA VAL A 165 -0.19 14.46 -0.84
C VAL A 165 -1.04 13.66 -1.84
N THR A 166 -0.66 13.77 -3.11
CA THR A 166 -1.32 13.09 -4.24
C THR A 166 -0.60 11.81 -4.66
N ASP A 167 0.59 11.54 -4.13
CA ASP A 167 1.25 10.24 -4.33
C ASP A 167 0.41 9.14 -3.64
N THR A 168 -0.17 8.29 -4.47
CA THR A 168 -1.05 7.19 -4.09
C THR A 168 -0.30 5.88 -3.88
N ARG A 169 1.01 5.85 -4.15
CA ARG A 169 1.82 4.64 -3.95
C ARG A 169 1.88 4.29 -2.47
N ARG A 170 1.83 3.00 -2.19
CA ARG A 170 2.21 2.47 -0.88
C ARG A 170 3.74 2.47 -0.81
N LEU A 171 4.29 3.25 0.11
CA LEU A 171 5.73 3.41 0.28
C LEU A 171 6.15 2.84 1.64
N GLY A 172 7.11 1.93 1.61
CA GLY A 172 7.89 1.46 2.73
C GLY A 172 9.02 2.43 3.01
N PHE A 173 10.26 1.96 2.93
CA PHE A 173 11.45 2.81 3.07
C PHE A 173 12.23 2.94 1.75
N GLN A 174 13.09 3.95 1.68
CA GLN A 174 14.04 4.16 0.59
C GLN A 174 15.27 3.27 0.72
N ILE A 175 15.68 2.65 -0.39
CA ILE A 175 16.95 1.96 -0.57
C ILE A 175 17.84 2.88 -1.40
N PHE A 176 18.84 3.48 -0.78
CA PHE A 176 19.87 4.26 -1.48
C PHE A 176 20.96 3.36 -2.06
N ASP A 177 21.26 2.28 -1.36
CA ASP A 177 22.38 1.42 -1.66
C ASP A 177 22.11 0.00 -1.14
N LEU A 178 22.54 -1.00 -1.91
CA LEU A 178 22.39 -2.41 -1.59
C LEU A 178 23.69 -3.15 -1.91
N THR A 179 24.23 -3.84 -0.92
CA THR A 179 25.37 -4.75 -1.08
C THR A 179 24.94 -6.16 -0.70
N VAL A 180 25.35 -7.14 -1.50
CA VAL A 180 24.99 -8.55 -1.33
C VAL A 180 26.27 -9.37 -1.34
N ASP A 181 26.52 -10.11 -0.25
CA ASP A 181 27.77 -10.86 -0.02
C ASP A 181 29.05 -10.04 -0.26
N GLY A 182 28.99 -8.73 0.00
CA GLY A 182 30.09 -7.78 -0.19
C GLY A 182 30.18 -7.14 -1.58
N GLU A 183 29.34 -7.57 -2.54
CA GLU A 183 29.27 -7.00 -3.89
C GLU A 183 28.16 -5.95 -3.99
N GLN A 184 28.49 -4.81 -4.60
CA GLN A 184 27.53 -3.73 -4.81
C GLN A 184 26.52 -4.11 -5.89
N VAL A 185 25.23 -3.85 -5.64
CA VAL A 185 24.16 -4.05 -6.61
C VAL A 185 23.73 -2.71 -7.19
N ASP A 186 23.67 -2.63 -8.52
CA ASP A 186 23.04 -1.52 -9.22
C ASP A 186 21.52 -1.49 -8.94
N LEU A 187 20.97 -0.32 -8.60
CA LEU A 187 19.54 -0.16 -8.32
C LEU A 187 18.66 -0.47 -9.55
N THR A 188 19.18 -0.43 -10.76
CA THR A 188 18.45 -0.82 -11.99
C THR A 188 18.39 -2.33 -12.21
N SER A 189 19.11 -3.12 -11.41
CA SER A 189 19.21 -4.58 -11.54
C SER A 189 17.85 -5.28 -11.46
N GLU A 190 17.72 -6.36 -12.22
CA GLU A 190 16.51 -7.22 -12.23
C GLU A 190 16.32 -8.03 -10.95
N ILE A 191 17.29 -8.00 -10.01
CA ILE A 191 17.10 -8.64 -8.71
C ILE A 191 15.95 -8.01 -7.92
N PHE A 192 15.64 -6.73 -8.16
CA PHE A 192 14.51 -6.03 -7.56
C PHE A 192 13.22 -6.48 -8.26
N ALA A 193 12.57 -7.48 -7.68
CA ALA A 193 11.37 -8.10 -8.23
C ALA A 193 10.10 -7.39 -7.72
N ALA A 194 9.12 -8.15 -7.22
CA ALA A 194 7.87 -7.59 -6.71
C ALA A 194 8.08 -6.68 -5.49
N GLY A 195 7.16 -5.73 -5.28
CA GLY A 195 7.16 -4.86 -4.10
C GLY A 195 8.24 -3.77 -4.07
N THR A 196 8.87 -3.49 -5.23
CA THR A 196 9.79 -2.37 -5.41
C THR A 196 9.22 -1.39 -6.43
N HIS A 197 9.38 -0.10 -6.16
CA HIS A 197 9.09 0.95 -7.12
C HIS A 197 10.30 1.18 -8.03
N GLY A 198 10.06 1.86 -9.15
CA GLY A 198 11.12 2.25 -10.09
C GLY A 198 12.18 3.12 -9.41
N VAL A 199 13.36 3.18 -10.03
CA VAL A 199 14.46 4.03 -9.55
C VAL A 199 14.06 5.50 -9.70
N GLU A 200 14.26 6.26 -8.65
CA GLU A 200 14.08 7.72 -8.58
C GLU A 200 15.43 8.37 -8.30
N SER A 201 15.57 9.66 -8.66
CA SER A 201 16.78 10.43 -8.37
C SER A 201 16.48 11.92 -8.27
N ASP A 202 17.25 12.64 -7.46
CA ASP A 202 17.30 14.11 -7.39
C ASP A 202 18.47 14.69 -8.22
N GLY A 203 19.16 13.87 -9.00
CA GLY A 203 20.35 14.21 -9.79
C GLY A 203 21.68 14.04 -9.04
N ALA A 204 21.66 13.99 -7.71
CA ALA A 204 22.85 13.72 -6.89
C ALA A 204 22.85 12.29 -6.35
N THR A 205 21.68 11.80 -5.94
CA THR A 205 21.49 10.47 -5.35
C THR A 205 20.37 9.74 -6.06
N ALA A 206 20.51 8.42 -6.23
CA ALA A 206 19.44 7.56 -6.74
C ALA A 206 18.91 6.67 -5.62
N TRP A 207 17.62 6.33 -5.65
CA TRP A 207 16.99 5.44 -4.69
C TRP A 207 15.88 4.61 -5.31
N ARG A 208 15.48 3.54 -4.60
CA ARG A 208 14.21 2.86 -4.81
C ARG A 208 13.36 2.94 -3.56
N TRP A 209 12.06 3.11 -3.73
CA TRP A 209 11.12 2.84 -2.65
C TRP A 209 10.73 1.36 -2.64
N THR A 210 10.67 0.77 -1.45
CA THR A 210 9.92 -0.47 -1.24
C THR A 210 8.43 -0.16 -1.09
N ASP A 211 7.56 -1.16 -1.24
CA ASP A 211 6.13 -1.03 -0.95
C ASP A 211 5.74 -1.54 0.45
N GLY A 212 6.72 -2.01 1.23
CA GLY A 212 6.56 -2.69 2.53
C GLY A 212 6.85 -4.19 2.50
N ALA A 213 6.87 -4.83 1.32
CA ALA A 213 7.22 -6.23 1.12
C ALA A 213 7.97 -6.41 -0.22
N ALA A 214 9.21 -5.92 -0.28
CA ALA A 214 10.03 -5.96 -1.49
C ALA A 214 10.76 -7.30 -1.63
N GLU A 215 10.47 -8.04 -2.71
CA GLU A 215 11.14 -9.29 -3.03
C GLU A 215 12.42 -9.04 -3.85
N LEU A 216 13.51 -9.64 -3.40
CA LEU A 216 14.78 -9.72 -4.10
C LEU A 216 15.01 -11.16 -4.60
N ARG A 217 15.36 -11.31 -5.88
CA ARG A 217 15.68 -12.60 -6.51
C ARG A 217 17.12 -12.62 -6.98
N PHE A 218 17.87 -13.61 -6.53
CA PHE A 218 19.28 -13.77 -6.83
C PHE A 218 19.52 -15.01 -7.71
N ALA A 219 20.48 -14.93 -8.63
CA ALA A 219 20.86 -16.06 -9.48
C ALA A 219 21.53 -17.20 -8.69
N ARG A 220 22.14 -16.89 -7.55
CA ARG A 220 22.75 -17.82 -6.60
C ARG A 220 22.26 -17.51 -5.19
N PRO A 221 22.19 -18.49 -4.28
CA PRO A 221 21.87 -18.23 -2.88
C PRO A 221 22.87 -17.25 -2.26
N VAL A 222 22.36 -16.32 -1.45
CA VAL A 222 23.16 -15.29 -0.77
C VAL A 222 23.02 -15.44 0.73
N GLN A 223 23.98 -14.93 1.50
CA GLN A 223 23.99 -15.08 2.97
C GLN A 223 23.97 -13.75 3.72
N HIS A 224 24.55 -12.70 3.14
CA HIS A 224 24.66 -11.39 3.77
C HIS A 224 24.11 -10.29 2.84
N ILE A 225 23.25 -9.44 3.40
CA ILE A 225 22.67 -8.30 2.70
C ILE A 225 22.87 -7.06 3.56
N ALA A 226 23.39 -5.98 2.98
CA ALA A 226 23.57 -4.70 3.65
C ALA A 226 22.89 -3.57 2.87
N ILE A 227 22.04 -2.80 3.54
CA ILE A 227 21.20 -1.75 2.93
C ILE A 227 21.51 -0.41 3.58
N THR A 228 21.65 0.65 2.78
CA THR A 228 21.61 2.03 3.29
C THR A 228 20.17 2.53 3.22
N PRO A 229 19.44 2.62 4.34
CA PRO A 229 18.07 3.13 4.33
C PRO A 229 18.07 4.66 4.20
N GLY A 230 17.11 5.19 3.46
CA GLY A 230 16.79 6.61 3.42
C GLY A 230 15.60 6.97 4.31
N GLU A 231 14.63 7.70 3.74
CA GLU A 231 13.38 8.03 4.43
C GLU A 231 12.65 6.74 4.84
N LEU A 232 12.30 6.68 6.14
CA LEU A 232 11.36 5.70 6.68
C LEU A 232 9.92 6.21 6.49
N PRO A 233 8.95 5.35 6.21
CA PRO A 233 7.59 5.80 6.00
C PRO A 233 7.03 6.36 7.31
N THR A 234 6.35 7.50 7.21
CA THR A 234 5.43 7.90 8.27
C THR A 234 4.20 7.02 8.17
N VAL A 235 3.80 6.41 9.28
CA VAL A 235 2.60 5.58 9.40
C VAL A 235 1.73 6.09 10.55
N LEU A 236 0.46 5.68 10.59
CA LEU A 236 -0.35 5.83 11.79
C LEU A 236 -0.07 4.65 12.73
N VAL A 237 0.29 4.97 13.97
CA VAL A 237 0.51 4.02 15.06
C VAL A 237 -0.42 4.35 16.22
N PRO A 238 -0.83 3.37 17.05
CA PRO A 238 -1.54 3.67 18.28
C PRO A 238 -0.70 4.60 19.15
N ALA A 239 -1.31 5.58 19.82
CA ALA A 239 -0.67 6.62 20.64
C ALA A 239 -0.03 6.12 21.96
N ARG A 240 0.32 4.82 22.01
CA ARG A 240 0.76 3.95 23.11
C ARG A 240 -0.37 3.30 23.92
N ALA A 241 -0.35 1.96 23.95
CA ALA A 241 -0.33 1.26 25.23
C ALA A 241 1.13 1.31 25.74
N ASP A 242 1.35 1.51 27.03
CA ASP A 242 2.67 1.60 27.65
C ASP A 242 3.60 0.48 27.19
N ARG A 243 4.65 0.82 26.44
CA ARG A 243 5.81 -0.06 26.30
C ARG A 243 6.57 0.02 27.62
N ALA A 244 6.32 -0.95 28.49
CA ALA A 244 7.29 -1.35 29.48
C ALA A 244 8.60 -1.65 28.74
N VAL A 245 9.58 -0.80 28.96
CA VAL A 245 10.98 -1.15 28.81
C VAL A 245 11.27 -2.16 29.91
N ALA A 246 11.38 -3.44 29.54
CA ALA A 246 12.25 -4.39 30.23
C ALA A 246 13.44 -4.54 29.28
N ALA A 247 14.56 -3.84 29.51
CA ALA A 247 15.58 -4.15 30.52
C ALA A 247 16.17 -5.53 30.29
#